data_AF-A0A957HCK9-F1
#
_entry.id   AF-A0A957HCK9-F1
#
_cell.length_a   1.000
_cell.length_b   1.000
_cell.length_c   1.000
_cell.angle_alpha   90.00
_cell.angle_beta   90.00
_cell.angle_gamma   90.00
#
_symmetry.space_group_name_H-M   'P 1'
#
loop_
_entity.id
_entity.type
_entity.pdbx_description
1 polymer ?
#
loop_
_entity_poly.entity_id
_entity_poly.type
_entity_poly.pdbx_seq_one_letter_code
_entity_poly.pdbx_strand_id
1 'polypeptide(L)'
;MIIVYRSFTRGVMMVDAPALRLSLLGTVRIHDGNRSEDNFRSPRAVALLLYLASQPVAVPRAELVELIWPDLPAERGRANLRWALSYLRKLLPDCWDVSRQTACFVLHAGIQVDTLALKAALELGDVEALAEAVAGAGGEFGRGFYLDEAPEFETWLLARREHWRRQLSRARQHLIDHYSGLGQYDQALVYARQLLAMDNWQEAAQRQVMLLLARNGEFNAALAQFEQCRRLLAEELDVAPQAETMQLYERIRARRAQAPPALPQPATRLVGRETEAAALVQLLLREEERLVTLLGLGGVGKTRLALALAERLQGAFLEGVFFVPCLGITSREAFLTRLAAALGLSLQGKADVTAALIAHLQTKQVLLVLDNFEQLAPVATVLTPLLAETHGLKLLVTSRERLHLR
;
A
#
# COMPACT_ATOMS: atom_id res chain seq x y z
N MET A 1 -9.27 33.90 -1.77
CA MET A 1 -9.28 32.71 -2.65
C MET A 1 -7.91 32.06 -2.56
N ILE A 2 -7.79 30.97 -1.79
CA ILE A 2 -6.58 30.14 -1.76
C ILE A 2 -6.77 29.14 -2.90
N ILE A 3 -5.88 29.14 -3.88
CA ILE A 3 -5.99 28.27 -5.06
C ILE A 3 -5.33 26.94 -4.71
N VAL A 4 -6.14 25.88 -4.56
CA VAL A 4 -5.72 24.48 -4.45
C VAL A 4 -5.96 23.83 -5.80
N TYR A 5 -4.96 23.14 -6.36
CA TYR A 5 -5.10 22.46 -7.67
C TYR A 5 -5.62 21.01 -7.53
N ARG A 6 -6.54 20.71 -8.46
CA ARG A 6 -6.99 19.41 -9.02
C ARG A 6 -8.25 18.71 -8.50
N SER A 7 -9.06 18.37 -9.51
CA SER A 7 -10.39 17.77 -9.57
C SER A 7 -10.35 16.24 -9.59
N PHE A 8 -11.35 15.58 -9.01
CA PHE A 8 -11.98 14.36 -9.54
C PHE A 8 -13.33 14.13 -8.84
N THR A 9 -14.38 13.83 -9.62
CA THR A 9 -15.62 13.21 -9.14
C THR A 9 -16.03 12.17 -10.18
N ARG A 10 -16.16 10.90 -9.76
CA ARG A 10 -16.82 9.84 -10.52
C ARG A 10 -17.95 9.30 -9.64
N GLY A 11 -19.16 9.28 -10.20
CA GLY A 11 -20.35 8.73 -9.56
C GLY A 11 -20.33 7.21 -9.55
N VAL A 12 -20.86 6.64 -8.46
CA VAL A 12 -21.02 5.21 -8.23
C VAL A 12 -22.29 4.73 -8.95
N MET A 13 -22.16 3.79 -9.88
CA MET A 13 -23.28 2.96 -10.36
C MET A 13 -23.24 1.65 -9.56
N MET A 14 -24.33 1.33 -8.87
CA MET A 14 -24.48 0.03 -8.20
C MET A 14 -24.64 -1.06 -9.27
N VAL A 15 -23.74 -2.05 -9.26
CA VAL A 15 -23.83 -3.26 -10.08
C VAL A 15 -24.35 -4.38 -9.19
N ASP A 16 -25.40 -5.08 -9.63
CA ASP A 16 -25.95 -6.25 -8.94
C ASP A 16 -24.86 -7.29 -8.63
N ALA A 17 -24.96 -7.93 -7.45
CA ALA A 17 -24.00 -8.94 -7.01
C ALA A 17 -23.94 -10.10 -8.03
N PRO A 18 -22.74 -10.64 -8.34
CA PRO A 18 -22.60 -11.71 -9.32
C PRO A 18 -23.37 -12.96 -8.88
N ALA A 19 -24.12 -13.55 -9.80
CA ALA A 19 -24.86 -14.79 -9.54
C ALA A 19 -23.91 -15.95 -9.23
N LEU A 20 -22.70 -15.95 -9.80
CA LEU A 20 -21.71 -17.01 -9.62
C LEU A 20 -20.29 -16.46 -9.34
N ARG A 21 -19.62 -16.99 -8.32
CA ARG A 21 -18.23 -16.68 -7.97
C ARG A 21 -17.38 -17.95 -7.98
N LEU A 22 -16.32 -17.93 -8.79
CA LEU A 22 -15.31 -18.98 -8.85
C LEU A 22 -14.05 -18.52 -8.10
N SER A 23 -13.74 -19.22 -7.01
CA SER A 23 -12.55 -18.97 -6.19
C SER A 23 -11.43 -19.89 -6.64
N LEU A 24 -10.32 -19.31 -7.13
CA LEU A 24 -9.09 -20.02 -7.48
C LEU A 24 -7.92 -19.59 -6.57
N LEU A 25 -7.99 -18.44 -5.89
CA LEU A 25 -7.05 -17.98 -4.88
C LEU A 25 -7.45 -18.55 -3.52
N GLY A 26 -6.79 -19.63 -3.12
CA GLY A 26 -7.18 -20.49 -2.00
C GLY A 26 -7.67 -21.85 -2.50
N THR A 27 -8.47 -22.52 -1.68
CA THR A 27 -9.14 -23.77 -2.08
C THR A 27 -10.11 -23.47 -3.23
N VAL A 28 -10.11 -24.32 -4.26
CA VAL A 28 -11.00 -24.15 -5.42
C VAL A 28 -12.45 -24.29 -4.97
N ARG A 29 -13.28 -23.26 -5.20
CA ARG A 29 -14.70 -23.28 -4.85
C ARG A 29 -15.57 -22.62 -5.91
N ILE A 30 -16.79 -23.12 -6.08
CA ILE A 30 -17.85 -22.46 -6.85
C ILE A 30 -18.93 -22.00 -5.87
N HIS A 31 -19.29 -20.73 -5.92
CA HIS A 31 -20.36 -20.14 -5.12
C HIS A 31 -21.47 -19.63 -6.04
N ASP A 32 -22.71 -20.10 -5.87
CA ASP A 32 -23.89 -19.75 -6.67
C ASP A 32 -25.02 -19.22 -5.77
N GLY A 33 -24.75 -18.15 -5.00
CA GLY A 33 -25.68 -17.44 -4.09
C GLY A 33 -26.25 -18.22 -2.89
N ASN A 34 -26.60 -19.49 -3.07
CA ASN A 34 -27.26 -20.39 -2.14
C ASN A 34 -26.43 -21.66 -1.85
N ARG A 35 -25.39 -21.93 -2.65
CA ARG A 35 -24.54 -23.13 -2.55
C ARG A 35 -23.08 -22.78 -2.72
N SER A 36 -22.23 -23.46 -1.95
CA SER A 36 -20.78 -23.50 -2.15
C SER A 36 -20.39 -24.95 -2.41
N GLU A 37 -19.80 -25.21 -3.58
CA GLU A 37 -19.27 -26.52 -3.96
C GLU A 37 -17.74 -26.45 -3.94
N ASP A 38 -17.12 -27.23 -3.06
CA ASP A 38 -15.67 -27.43 -3.01
C ASP A 38 -15.27 -28.92 -3.12
N ASN A 39 -16.25 -29.82 -3.18
CA ASN A 39 -16.04 -31.26 -3.28
C ASN A 39 -16.18 -31.76 -4.73
N PHE A 40 -15.14 -31.55 -5.53
CA PHE A 40 -15.13 -32.00 -6.91
C PHE A 40 -14.93 -33.52 -7.03
N ARG A 41 -15.73 -34.17 -7.87
CA ARG A 41 -15.66 -35.64 -8.10
C ARG A 41 -14.37 -36.13 -8.77
N SER A 42 -13.56 -35.23 -9.31
CA SER A 42 -12.35 -35.59 -10.06
C SER A 42 -11.27 -34.52 -9.92
N PRO A 43 -10.08 -34.88 -9.40
CA PRO A 43 -8.93 -33.96 -9.35
C PRO A 43 -8.54 -33.44 -10.74
N ARG A 44 -8.57 -34.29 -11.77
CA ARG A 44 -8.24 -33.88 -13.15
C ARG A 44 -9.24 -32.88 -13.75
N ALA A 45 -10.52 -32.93 -13.33
CA ALA A 45 -11.48 -31.89 -13.69
C ALA A 45 -11.17 -30.55 -12.99
N VAL A 46 -10.70 -30.58 -11.74
CA VAL A 46 -10.22 -29.38 -11.03
C VAL A 46 -8.98 -28.80 -11.69
N ALA A 47 -8.02 -29.63 -12.10
CA ALA A 47 -6.85 -29.20 -12.86
C ALA A 47 -7.24 -28.48 -14.16
N LEU A 48 -8.19 -29.06 -14.90
CA LEU A 48 -8.72 -28.46 -16.13
C LEU A 48 -9.41 -27.11 -15.86
N LEU A 49 -10.20 -27.02 -14.78
CA LEU A 49 -10.85 -25.79 -14.37
C LEU A 49 -9.83 -24.71 -13.98
N LEU A 50 -8.84 -25.05 -13.14
CA LEU A 50 -7.74 -24.15 -12.75
C LEU A 50 -7.01 -23.61 -13.98
N TYR A 51 -6.67 -24.50 -14.92
CA TYR A 51 -5.97 -24.12 -16.15
C TYR A 51 -6.81 -23.16 -16.98
N LEU A 52 -7.99 -23.60 -17.44
CA LEU A 52 -8.82 -22.84 -18.38
C LEU A 52 -9.39 -21.56 -17.77
N ALA A 53 -9.86 -21.58 -16.52
CA ALA A 53 -10.44 -20.38 -15.89
C ALA A 53 -9.39 -19.31 -15.58
N SER A 54 -8.13 -19.69 -15.40
CA SER A 54 -7.06 -18.72 -15.16
C SER A 54 -6.57 -18.03 -16.45
N GLN A 55 -6.85 -18.61 -17.62
CA GLN A 55 -6.48 -18.07 -18.92
C GLN A 55 -7.66 -18.28 -19.90
N PRO A 56 -8.62 -17.34 -19.96
CA PRO A 56 -9.82 -17.44 -20.78
C PRO A 56 -9.50 -17.23 -22.27
N VAL A 57 -8.67 -18.12 -22.81
CA VAL A 57 -8.27 -18.21 -24.21
C VAL A 57 -8.56 -19.63 -24.71
N ALA A 58 -8.82 -19.77 -26.01
CA ALA A 58 -9.09 -21.08 -26.59
C ALA A 58 -7.80 -21.92 -26.60
N VAL A 59 -7.84 -23.07 -25.92
CA VAL A 59 -6.72 -24.01 -25.83
C VAL A 59 -7.01 -25.25 -26.70
N PRO A 60 -6.05 -25.73 -27.50
CA PRO A 60 -6.17 -26.99 -28.22
C PRO A 60 -6.45 -28.17 -27.29
N ARG A 61 -7.38 -29.04 -27.67
CA ARG A 61 -7.75 -30.23 -26.88
C ARG A 61 -6.62 -31.25 -26.79
N ALA A 62 -5.69 -31.26 -27.75
CA ALA A 62 -4.51 -32.11 -27.71
C ALA A 62 -3.58 -31.68 -26.57
N GLU A 63 -3.28 -30.38 -26.47
CA GLU A 63 -2.48 -29.79 -25.39
C GLU A 63 -3.09 -30.07 -24.01
N LEU A 64 -4.41 -29.92 -23.87
CA LEU A 64 -5.11 -30.24 -22.61
C LEU A 64 -5.01 -31.73 -22.23
N VAL A 65 -4.95 -32.63 -23.22
CA VAL A 65 -4.78 -34.07 -22.98
C VAL A 65 -3.36 -34.36 -22.52
N GLU A 66 -2.36 -33.82 -23.21
CA GLU A 66 -0.94 -33.98 -22.86
C GLU A 66 -0.65 -33.40 -21.47
N LEU A 67 -1.19 -32.23 -21.17
CA LEU A 67 -0.97 -31.54 -19.89
C LEU A 67 -1.56 -32.29 -18.68
N ILE A 68 -2.77 -32.85 -18.80
CA ILE A 68 -3.54 -33.38 -17.64
C ILE A 68 -3.54 -34.93 -17.58
N TRP A 69 -3.36 -35.59 -18.72
CA TRP A 69 -3.32 -37.05 -18.84
C TRP A 69 -2.10 -37.54 -19.64
N PRO A 70 -0.86 -37.19 -19.25
CA PRO A 70 0.34 -37.53 -20.02
C PRO A 70 0.56 -39.04 -20.17
N ASP A 71 0.15 -39.82 -19.16
CA ASP A 71 0.38 -41.27 -19.12
C ASP A 71 -0.64 -42.10 -19.90
N LEU A 72 -1.66 -41.47 -20.50
CA LEU A 72 -2.72 -42.18 -21.19
C LEU A 72 -2.57 -42.13 -22.72
N PRO A 73 -2.91 -43.22 -23.43
CA PRO A 73 -3.05 -43.18 -24.88
C PRO A 73 -4.02 -42.08 -25.32
N ALA A 74 -3.70 -41.38 -26.40
CA ALA A 74 -4.42 -40.18 -26.87
C ALA A 74 -5.95 -40.37 -26.97
N GLU A 75 -6.44 -41.54 -27.41
CA GLU A 75 -7.87 -41.84 -27.50
C GLU A 75 -8.56 -41.89 -26.12
N ARG A 76 -7.91 -42.51 -25.13
CA ARG A 76 -8.40 -42.55 -23.74
C ARG A 76 -8.34 -41.17 -23.09
N GLY A 77 -7.25 -40.43 -23.32
CA GLY A 77 -7.12 -39.04 -22.87
C GLY A 77 -8.23 -38.13 -23.42
N ARG A 78 -8.51 -38.21 -24.72
CA ARG A 78 -9.63 -37.47 -25.36
C ARG A 78 -10.99 -37.85 -24.78
N ALA A 79 -11.22 -39.13 -24.47
CA ALA A 79 -12.45 -39.58 -23.81
C ALA A 79 -12.60 -38.99 -22.41
N ASN A 80 -11.54 -38.98 -21.61
CA ASN A 80 -11.53 -38.38 -20.28
C ASN A 80 -11.73 -36.86 -20.33
N LEU A 81 -11.09 -36.17 -21.28
CA LEU A 81 -11.30 -34.74 -21.50
C LEU A 81 -12.76 -34.44 -21.85
N ARG A 82 -13.41 -35.25 -22.71
CA ARG A 82 -14.85 -35.09 -23.01
C ARG A 82 -15.71 -35.24 -21.75
N TRP A 83 -15.44 -36.24 -20.92
CA TRP A 83 -16.15 -36.44 -19.65
C TRP A 83 -15.93 -35.26 -18.71
N ALA A 84 -14.68 -34.82 -18.52
CA ALA A 84 -14.33 -33.71 -17.62
C ALA A 84 -15.00 -32.39 -18.06
N LEU A 85 -14.96 -32.06 -19.35
CA LEU A 85 -15.67 -30.90 -19.88
C LEU A 85 -17.19 -31.02 -19.73
N SER A 86 -17.76 -32.20 -19.92
CA SER A 86 -19.20 -32.42 -19.70
C SER A 86 -19.58 -32.26 -18.22
N TYR A 87 -18.73 -32.74 -17.31
CA TYR A 87 -18.90 -32.57 -15.86
C TYR A 87 -18.83 -31.09 -15.46
N LEU A 88 -17.79 -30.37 -15.90
CA LEU A 88 -17.60 -28.96 -15.58
C LEU A 88 -18.71 -28.07 -16.19
N ARG A 89 -19.20 -28.36 -17.40
CA ARG A 89 -20.35 -27.65 -18.01
C ARG A 89 -21.64 -27.80 -17.22
N LYS A 90 -21.82 -28.89 -16.47
CA LYS A 90 -22.98 -29.06 -15.58
C LYS A 90 -22.85 -28.24 -14.30
N LEU A 91 -21.63 -28.08 -13.79
CA LEU A 91 -21.36 -27.28 -12.59
C LEU A 91 -21.36 -25.77 -12.88
N LEU A 92 -20.87 -25.41 -14.06
CA LEU A 92 -20.66 -24.04 -14.52
C LEU A 92 -21.36 -23.91 -15.89
N PRO A 93 -22.69 -23.82 -15.92
CA PRO A 93 -23.43 -23.63 -17.16
C PRO A 93 -23.04 -22.30 -17.82
N ASP A 94 -23.03 -22.26 -19.15
CA ASP A 94 -22.73 -21.06 -19.95
C ASP A 94 -21.30 -20.48 -19.84
N CYS A 95 -20.42 -21.09 -19.04
CA CYS A 95 -19.01 -20.66 -18.89
C CYS A 95 -18.04 -21.28 -19.90
N TRP A 96 -18.51 -21.93 -20.96
CA TRP A 96 -17.67 -22.79 -21.80
C TRP A 96 -17.96 -22.64 -23.28
N ASP A 97 -16.91 -22.32 -24.04
CA ASP A 97 -16.90 -22.48 -25.51
C ASP A 97 -16.03 -23.69 -25.85
N VAL A 98 -16.67 -24.75 -26.34
CA VAL A 98 -16.03 -26.04 -26.60
C VAL A 98 -16.35 -26.48 -28.01
N SER A 99 -15.30 -26.64 -28.82
CA SER A 99 -15.38 -27.18 -30.17
C SER A 99 -14.80 -28.61 -30.22
N ARG A 100 -14.72 -29.16 -31.44
CA ARG A 100 -14.02 -30.42 -31.68
C ARG A 100 -12.50 -30.29 -31.49
N GLN A 101 -11.94 -29.09 -31.60
CA GLN A 101 -10.49 -28.85 -31.60
C GLN A 101 -10.01 -28.09 -30.36
N THR A 102 -10.86 -27.26 -29.76
CA THR A 102 -10.48 -26.35 -28.67
C THR A 102 -11.48 -26.41 -27.51
N ALA A 103 -11.02 -25.97 -26.34
CA ALA A 103 -11.86 -25.64 -25.20
C ALA A 103 -11.40 -24.30 -24.61
N CYS A 104 -12.36 -23.48 -24.20
CA CYS A 104 -12.15 -22.17 -23.62
C CYS A 104 -13.10 -21.97 -22.44
N PHE A 105 -12.60 -21.35 -21.37
CA PHE A 105 -13.45 -20.80 -20.32
C PHE A 105 -13.92 -19.40 -20.72
N VAL A 106 -15.22 -19.15 -20.68
CA VAL A 106 -15.82 -17.90 -21.12
C VAL A 106 -16.38 -17.15 -19.92
N LEU A 107 -16.06 -15.86 -19.82
CA LEU A 107 -16.63 -14.95 -18.85
C LEU A 107 -17.88 -14.28 -19.43
N HIS A 108 -18.94 -14.21 -18.64
CA HIS A 108 -20.09 -13.34 -18.90
C HIS A 108 -20.41 -12.50 -17.65
N ALA A 109 -21.31 -11.53 -17.78
CA ALA A 109 -21.57 -10.52 -16.75
C ALA A 109 -22.00 -11.06 -15.37
N GLY A 110 -22.42 -12.33 -15.27
CA GLY A 110 -22.88 -12.95 -14.04
C GLY A 110 -21.83 -13.78 -13.30
N ILE A 111 -20.61 -13.91 -13.85
CA ILE A 111 -19.53 -14.70 -13.28
C ILE A 111 -18.40 -13.80 -12.85
N GLN A 112 -17.95 -13.99 -11.62
CA GLN A 112 -16.71 -13.42 -11.13
C GLN A 112 -15.69 -14.53 -10.87
N VAL A 113 -14.50 -14.41 -11.46
CA VAL A 113 -13.34 -15.24 -11.10
C VAL A 113 -12.40 -14.37 -10.28
N ASP A 114 -12.06 -14.80 -9.07
CA ASP A 114 -11.28 -13.98 -8.12
C ASP A 114 -9.93 -13.50 -8.66
N THR A 115 -9.22 -14.35 -9.40
CA THR A 115 -7.96 -14.03 -10.08
C THR A 115 -8.13 -12.90 -11.11
N LEU A 116 -9.22 -12.93 -11.89
CA LEU A 116 -9.49 -11.93 -12.91
C LEU A 116 -10.01 -10.63 -12.31
N ALA A 117 -10.82 -10.71 -11.24
CA ALA A 117 -11.25 -9.55 -10.47
C ALA A 117 -10.06 -8.83 -9.84
N LEU A 118 -9.13 -9.57 -9.21
CA LEU A 118 -7.90 -9.02 -8.63
C LEU A 118 -7.04 -8.34 -9.71
N LYS A 119 -6.86 -8.99 -10.86
CA LYS A 119 -6.10 -8.44 -11.99
C LYS A 119 -6.73 -7.13 -12.48
N ALA A 120 -8.05 -7.11 -12.71
CA ALA A 120 -8.75 -5.92 -13.17
C ALA A 120 -8.65 -4.76 -12.15
N ALA A 121 -8.81 -5.05 -10.85
CA ALA A 121 -8.68 -4.05 -9.79
C ALA A 121 -7.27 -3.43 -9.74
N LEU A 122 -6.23 -4.26 -9.90
CA LEU A 122 -4.83 -3.80 -9.99
C LEU A 122 -4.56 -2.94 -11.22
N GLU A 123 -5.11 -3.32 -12.39
CA GLU A 123 -4.93 -2.59 -13.65
C GLU A 123 -5.67 -1.24 -13.64
N LEU A 124 -6.86 -1.20 -13.07
CA LEU A 124 -7.68 0.02 -12.97
C LEU A 124 -7.28 0.93 -11.79
N GLY A 125 -6.52 0.41 -10.83
CA GLY A 125 -6.19 1.11 -9.58
C GLY A 125 -7.41 1.35 -8.70
N ASP A 126 -8.44 0.52 -8.81
CA ASP A 126 -9.66 0.62 -8.01
C ASP A 126 -9.44 0.01 -6.62
N VAL A 127 -9.29 0.88 -5.63
CA VAL A 127 -8.96 0.49 -4.25
C VAL A 127 -10.08 -0.32 -3.60
N GLU A 128 -11.34 0.01 -3.88
CA GLU A 128 -12.49 -0.67 -3.28
C GLU A 128 -12.60 -2.09 -3.82
N ALA A 129 -12.55 -2.22 -5.15
CA ALA A 129 -12.50 -3.53 -5.81
C ALA A 129 -11.27 -4.35 -5.39
N LEU A 130 -10.12 -3.68 -5.18
CA LEU A 130 -8.88 -4.34 -4.73
C LEU A 130 -9.01 -4.88 -3.30
N ALA A 131 -9.60 -4.10 -2.39
CA ALA A 131 -9.87 -4.52 -1.02
C ALA A 131 -10.83 -5.72 -1.00
N GLU A 132 -11.90 -5.69 -1.80
CA GLU A 132 -12.83 -6.81 -1.92
C GLU A 132 -12.15 -8.08 -2.48
N ALA A 133 -11.35 -7.94 -3.54
CA ALA A 133 -10.62 -9.05 -4.15
C ALA A 133 -9.62 -9.69 -3.18
N VAL A 134 -8.88 -8.87 -2.41
CA VAL A 134 -7.94 -9.35 -1.40
C VAL A 134 -8.66 -10.02 -0.22
N ALA A 135 -9.78 -9.46 0.24
CA ALA A 135 -10.57 -10.04 1.33
C ALA A 135 -11.16 -11.42 0.95
N GLY A 136 -11.56 -11.59 -0.30
CA GLY A 136 -12.06 -12.87 -0.82
C GLY A 136 -10.98 -13.91 -1.15
N ALA A 137 -9.69 -13.52 -1.18
CA ALA A 137 -8.61 -14.43 -1.53
C ALA A 137 -8.20 -15.31 -0.34
N GLY A 138 -8.43 -16.63 -0.45
CA GLY A 138 -8.09 -17.63 0.58
C GLY A 138 -6.61 -18.02 0.64
N GLY A 139 -5.73 -17.32 -0.08
CA GLY A 139 -4.29 -17.50 -0.08
C GLY A 139 -3.74 -18.00 -1.42
N GLU A 140 -2.92 -19.05 -1.36
CA GLU A 140 -2.24 -19.65 -2.51
C GLU A 140 -3.22 -20.11 -3.60
N PHE A 141 -2.88 -19.89 -4.87
CA PHE A 141 -3.65 -20.38 -6.01
C PHE A 141 -3.79 -21.91 -6.00
N GLY A 142 -5.03 -22.41 -6.01
CA GLY A 142 -5.32 -23.85 -5.92
C GLY A 142 -4.75 -24.46 -4.64
N ARG A 143 -4.90 -23.81 -3.49
CA ARG A 143 -4.31 -24.22 -2.20
C ARG A 143 -4.66 -25.69 -1.89
N GLY A 144 -3.63 -26.48 -1.62
CA GLY A 144 -3.76 -27.90 -1.27
C GLY A 144 -4.10 -28.82 -2.45
N PHE A 145 -4.17 -28.31 -3.67
CA PHE A 145 -4.34 -29.12 -4.88
C PHE A 145 -2.98 -29.57 -5.43
N TYR A 146 -2.87 -30.85 -5.79
CA TYR A 146 -1.72 -31.44 -6.44
C TYR A 146 -2.20 -32.55 -7.39
N LEU A 147 -1.46 -32.77 -8.47
CA LEU A 147 -1.68 -33.80 -9.46
C LEU A 147 -0.34 -34.45 -9.83
N ASP A 148 0.16 -35.32 -8.95
CA ASP A 148 1.48 -35.97 -9.09
C ASP A 148 1.65 -36.74 -10.42
N GLU A 149 0.55 -37.27 -10.98
CA GLU A 149 0.51 -37.97 -12.26
C GLU A 149 0.56 -37.03 -13.49
N ALA A 150 0.81 -35.74 -13.31
CA ALA A 150 0.90 -34.75 -14.39
C ALA A 150 2.03 -33.72 -14.15
N PRO A 151 3.31 -34.07 -14.39
CA PRO A 151 4.46 -33.23 -14.06
C PRO A 151 4.48 -31.86 -14.75
N GLU A 152 4.03 -31.79 -16.01
CA GLU A 152 3.94 -30.52 -16.75
C GLU A 152 2.88 -29.60 -16.15
N PHE A 153 1.74 -30.15 -15.71
CA PHE A 153 0.72 -29.41 -14.99
C PHE A 153 1.23 -28.91 -13.64
N GLU A 154 1.96 -29.73 -12.88
CA GLU A 154 2.56 -29.31 -11.60
C GLU A 154 3.56 -28.18 -11.78
N THR A 155 4.38 -28.24 -12.85
CA THR A 155 5.31 -27.15 -13.20
C THR A 155 4.56 -25.86 -13.52
N TRP A 156 3.49 -25.95 -14.31
CA TRP A 156 2.60 -24.82 -14.59
C TRP A 156 1.94 -24.28 -13.32
N LEU A 157 1.44 -25.15 -12.44
CA LEU A 157 0.75 -24.79 -11.20
C LEU A 157 1.68 -24.04 -10.26
N LEU A 158 2.93 -24.50 -10.11
CA LEU A 158 3.96 -23.83 -9.31
C LEU A 158 4.24 -22.41 -9.85
N ALA A 159 4.43 -22.26 -11.15
CA ALA A 159 4.63 -20.95 -11.77
C ALA A 159 3.41 -20.03 -11.57
N ARG A 160 2.20 -20.60 -11.61
CA ARG A 160 0.95 -19.86 -11.40
C ARG A 160 0.78 -19.43 -9.95
N ARG A 161 1.15 -20.27 -8.99
CA ARG A 161 1.20 -19.94 -7.55
C ARG A 161 2.12 -18.77 -7.28
N GLU A 162 3.35 -18.81 -7.81
CA GLU A 162 4.31 -17.73 -7.64
C GLU A 162 3.85 -16.42 -8.30
N HIS A 163 3.22 -16.50 -9.48
CA HIS A 163 2.62 -15.34 -10.12
C HIS A 163 1.56 -14.68 -9.22
N TRP A 164 0.61 -15.45 -8.70
CA TRP A 164 -0.48 -14.91 -7.88
C TRP A 164 -0.03 -14.48 -6.49
N ARG A 165 0.98 -15.14 -5.90
CA ARG A 165 1.64 -14.67 -4.69
C ARG A 165 2.14 -13.23 -4.86
N ARG A 166 2.88 -12.96 -5.94
CA ARG A 166 3.38 -11.61 -6.26
C ARG A 166 2.26 -10.60 -6.51
N GLN A 167 1.20 -10.98 -7.23
CA GLN A 167 0.05 -10.08 -7.45
C GLN A 167 -0.68 -9.74 -6.16
N LEU A 168 -0.91 -10.73 -5.29
CA LEU A 168 -1.52 -10.54 -3.98
C LEU A 168 -0.65 -9.69 -3.05
N SER A 169 0.67 -9.83 -3.11
CA SER A 169 1.58 -8.98 -2.34
C SER A 169 1.53 -7.53 -2.86
N ARG A 170 1.54 -7.33 -4.17
CA ARG A 170 1.40 -6.00 -4.79
C ARG A 170 0.07 -5.33 -4.44
N ALA A 171 -1.03 -6.09 -4.47
CA ALA A 171 -2.35 -5.61 -4.10
C ALA A 171 -2.40 -5.14 -2.64
N ARG A 172 -1.86 -5.94 -1.72
CA ARG A 172 -1.78 -5.55 -0.30
C ARG A 172 -0.89 -4.33 -0.11
N GLN A 173 0.25 -4.24 -0.81
CA GLN A 173 1.10 -3.05 -0.75
C GLN A 173 0.35 -1.80 -1.20
N HIS A 174 -0.37 -1.85 -2.33
CA HIS A 174 -1.23 -0.75 -2.79
C HIS A 174 -2.27 -0.33 -1.74
N LEU A 175 -2.91 -1.30 -1.07
CA LEU A 175 -3.88 -1.01 -0.01
C LEU A 175 -3.20 -0.38 1.22
N ILE A 176 -2.02 -0.86 1.62
CA ILE A 176 -1.26 -0.27 2.71
C ILE A 176 -0.90 1.18 2.38
N ASP A 177 -0.39 1.44 1.19
CA ASP A 177 0.01 2.79 0.76
C ASP A 177 -1.20 3.72 0.70
N HIS A 178 -2.34 3.24 0.17
CA HIS A 178 -3.58 3.98 0.14
C HIS A 178 -4.08 4.35 1.54
N TYR A 179 -4.28 3.36 2.41
CA TYR A 179 -4.81 3.60 3.75
C TYR A 179 -3.83 4.42 4.62
N SER A 180 -2.52 4.22 4.45
CA SER A 180 -1.50 5.07 5.07
C SER A 180 -1.57 6.51 4.59
N GLY A 181 -1.78 6.71 3.28
CA GLY A 181 -2.00 8.01 2.65
C GLY A 181 -3.27 8.71 3.13
N LEU A 182 -4.28 7.95 3.56
CA LEU A 182 -5.48 8.50 4.19
C LEU A 182 -5.31 8.76 5.71
N GLY A 183 -4.21 8.33 6.33
CA GLY A 183 -4.02 8.33 7.78
C GLY A 183 -4.81 7.24 8.52
N GLN A 184 -5.36 6.27 7.79
CA GLN A 184 -6.14 5.15 8.33
C GLN A 184 -5.22 3.96 8.68
N TYR A 185 -4.36 4.15 9.69
CA TYR A 185 -3.30 3.19 10.02
C TYR A 185 -3.83 1.82 10.49
N ASP A 186 -4.99 1.77 11.15
CA ASP A 186 -5.63 0.51 11.53
C ASP A 186 -5.95 -0.37 10.31
N GLN A 187 -6.50 0.22 9.25
CA GLN A 187 -6.79 -0.50 8.01
C GLN A 187 -5.52 -0.94 7.30
N ALA A 188 -4.51 -0.05 7.25
CA ALA A 188 -3.20 -0.40 6.71
C ALA A 188 -2.55 -1.57 7.46
N LEU A 189 -2.66 -1.62 8.79
CA LEU A 189 -2.13 -2.69 9.63
C LEU A 189 -2.74 -4.05 9.33
N VAL A 190 -4.03 -4.12 8.96
CA VAL A 190 -4.67 -5.37 8.54
C VAL A 190 -3.91 -5.99 7.36
N TYR A 191 -3.67 -5.20 6.32
CA TYR A 191 -2.98 -5.68 5.12
C TYR A 191 -1.48 -5.91 5.35
N ALA A 192 -0.82 -5.08 6.16
CA ALA A 192 0.59 -5.25 6.51
C ALA A 192 0.84 -6.55 7.28
N ARG A 193 -0.05 -6.91 8.22
CA ARG A 193 0.01 -8.20 8.94
C ARG A 193 -0.24 -9.38 8.01
N GLN A 194 -1.12 -9.25 7.03
CA GLN A 194 -1.34 -10.30 6.03
C GLN A 194 -0.13 -10.49 5.11
N LEU A 195 0.58 -9.41 4.74
CA LEU A 195 1.86 -9.52 4.03
C LEU A 195 2.92 -10.21 4.89
N LEU A 196 3.04 -9.79 6.15
CA LEU A 196 4.00 -10.39 7.07
C LEU A 196 3.78 -11.89 7.23
N ALA A 197 2.51 -12.31 7.36
CA ALA A 197 2.15 -13.73 7.50
C ALA A 197 2.55 -14.62 6.30
N MET A 198 2.90 -14.04 5.14
CA MET A 198 3.43 -14.81 4.01
C MET A 198 4.87 -15.23 4.21
N ASP A 199 5.67 -14.38 4.85
CA ASP A 199 7.10 -14.56 5.09
C ASP A 199 7.51 -13.72 6.30
N ASN A 200 7.48 -14.36 7.47
CA ASN A 200 7.75 -13.69 8.75
C ASN A 200 9.23 -13.26 8.89
N TRP A 201 10.13 -13.78 8.05
CA TRP A 201 11.56 -13.45 8.07
C TRP A 201 11.89 -12.21 7.25
N GLN A 202 10.95 -11.71 6.43
CA GLN A 202 11.13 -10.46 5.71
C GLN A 202 11.07 -9.25 6.64
N GLU A 203 12.24 -8.77 7.04
CA GLU A 203 12.38 -7.60 7.91
C GLU A 203 11.74 -6.33 7.32
N ALA A 204 11.66 -6.21 6.00
CA ALA A 204 10.95 -5.10 5.36
C ALA A 204 9.46 -5.04 5.78
N ALA A 205 8.78 -6.18 5.80
CA ALA A 205 7.39 -6.28 6.27
C ALA A 205 7.28 -6.03 7.78
N GLN A 206 8.24 -6.55 8.57
CA GLN A 206 8.33 -6.28 10.01
C GLN A 206 8.43 -4.77 10.30
N ARG A 207 9.34 -4.07 9.60
CA ARG A 207 9.52 -2.62 9.70
C ARG A 207 8.26 -1.85 9.32
N GLN A 208 7.52 -2.30 8.30
CA GLN A 208 6.27 -1.67 7.88
C GLN A 208 5.21 -1.74 8.99
N VAL A 209 5.03 -2.90 9.62
CA VAL A 209 4.13 -3.06 10.79
C VAL A 209 4.58 -2.17 11.95
N MET A 210 5.88 -2.17 12.28
CA MET A 210 6.44 -1.30 13.33
C MET A 210 6.15 0.18 13.07
N LEU A 211 6.35 0.65 11.83
CA LEU A 211 6.11 2.04 11.47
C LEU A 211 4.62 2.41 11.56
N LEU A 212 3.73 1.55 11.08
CA LEU A 212 2.29 1.78 11.13
C LEU A 212 1.77 1.81 12.59
N LEU A 213 2.23 0.90 13.44
CA LEU A 213 1.91 0.92 14.88
C LEU A 213 2.39 2.21 15.54
N ALA A 214 3.62 2.64 15.25
CA ALA A 214 4.16 3.89 15.80
C ALA A 214 3.38 5.13 15.32
N ARG A 215 2.98 5.17 14.05
CA ARG A 215 2.13 6.25 13.49
C ARG A 215 0.72 6.26 14.08
N ASN A 216 0.20 5.09 14.47
CA ASN A 216 -1.05 4.96 15.21
C ASN A 216 -0.93 5.36 16.70
N GLY A 217 0.27 5.74 17.17
CA GLY A 217 0.55 6.06 18.57
C GLY A 217 0.79 4.83 19.46
N GLU A 218 0.76 3.61 18.90
CA GLU A 218 0.97 2.35 19.61
C GLU A 218 2.46 2.00 19.73
N PHE A 219 3.27 2.90 20.29
CA PHE A 219 4.72 2.72 20.40
C PHE A 219 5.13 1.44 21.15
N ASN A 220 4.38 1.04 22.18
CA ASN A 220 4.66 -0.20 22.92
C ASN A 220 4.48 -1.44 22.03
N ALA A 221 3.41 -1.47 21.22
CA ALA A 221 3.17 -2.56 20.29
C ALA A 221 4.26 -2.59 19.21
N ALA A 222 4.68 -1.43 18.71
CA ALA A 222 5.75 -1.33 17.73
C ALA A 222 7.10 -1.88 18.26
N LEU A 223 7.44 -1.57 19.51
CA LEU A 223 8.65 -2.10 20.16
C LEU A 223 8.53 -3.60 20.47
N ALA A 224 7.34 -4.08 20.84
CA ALA A 224 7.08 -5.51 21.02
C ALA A 224 7.22 -6.28 19.70
N GLN A 225 6.79 -5.69 18.58
CA GLN A 225 6.96 -6.26 17.24
C GLN A 225 8.45 -6.45 16.89
N PHE A 226 9.30 -5.47 17.24
CA PHE A 226 10.75 -5.61 17.08
C PHE A 226 11.31 -6.78 17.89
N GLU A 227 10.93 -6.91 19.16
CA GLU A 227 11.40 -8.02 20.00
C GLU A 227 10.94 -9.39 19.48
N GLN A 228 9.73 -9.47 18.91
CA GLN A 228 9.28 -10.68 18.20
C GLN A 228 10.13 -10.97 16.96
N CYS A 229 10.36 -9.96 16.12
CA CYS A 229 11.23 -10.09 14.94
C CYS A 229 12.64 -10.56 15.32
N ARG A 230 13.27 -9.91 16.30
CA ARG A 230 14.61 -10.27 16.80
C ARG A 230 14.67 -11.71 17.31
N ARG A 231 13.65 -12.15 18.05
CA ARG A 231 13.57 -13.52 18.56
C ARG A 231 13.43 -14.52 17.42
N LEU A 232 12.51 -14.26 16.50
CA LEU A 232 12.27 -15.13 15.35
C LEU A 232 13.52 -15.30 14.48
N LEU A 233 14.22 -14.21 14.17
CA LEU A 233 15.45 -14.26 13.37
C LEU A 233 16.58 -15.03 14.09
N ALA A 234 16.70 -14.86 15.41
CA ALA A 234 17.69 -15.59 16.19
C ALA A 234 17.37 -17.10 16.27
N GLU A 235 16.10 -17.46 16.51
CA GLU A 235 15.67 -18.85 16.66
C GLU A 235 15.70 -19.63 15.33
N GLU A 236 15.24 -19.02 14.24
CA GLU A 236 15.06 -19.71 12.95
C GLU A 236 16.25 -19.57 12.00
N LEU A 237 17.00 -18.47 12.08
CA LEU A 237 18.06 -18.14 11.12
C LEU A 237 19.44 -17.90 11.76
N ASP A 238 19.54 -17.86 13.09
CA ASP A 238 20.76 -17.53 13.84
C ASP A 238 21.42 -16.21 13.39
N VAL A 239 20.59 -15.21 13.03
CA VAL A 239 21.05 -13.88 12.61
C VAL A 239 20.46 -12.78 13.48
N ALA A 240 21.21 -11.68 13.61
CA ALA A 240 20.71 -10.45 14.20
C ALA A 240 19.86 -9.65 13.19
N PRO A 241 18.94 -8.78 13.66
CA PRO A 241 18.19 -7.88 12.77
C PRO A 241 19.11 -6.97 11.95
N GLN A 242 18.67 -6.64 10.74
CA GLN A 242 19.30 -5.66 9.86
C GLN A 242 19.49 -4.28 10.53
N ALA A 243 20.50 -3.54 10.06
CA ALA A 243 20.81 -2.20 10.55
C ALA A 243 19.61 -1.25 10.42
N GLU A 244 18.85 -1.34 9.34
CA GLU A 244 17.64 -0.55 9.10
C GLU A 244 16.55 -0.84 10.13
N THR A 245 16.42 -2.10 10.56
CA THR A 245 15.46 -2.53 11.58
C THR A 245 15.87 -2.00 12.95
N MET A 246 17.17 -2.12 13.29
CA MET A 246 17.74 -1.55 14.51
C MET A 246 17.58 -0.02 14.57
N GLN A 247 17.83 0.67 13.45
CA GLN A 247 17.64 2.12 13.35
C GLN A 247 16.18 2.51 13.58
N LEU A 248 15.22 1.79 12.99
CA LEU A 248 13.80 2.06 13.21
C LEU A 248 13.41 1.83 14.68
N TYR A 249 13.90 0.76 15.31
CA TYR A 249 13.69 0.50 16.73
C TYR A 249 14.17 1.67 17.60
N GLU A 250 15.40 2.15 17.41
CA GLU A 250 15.94 3.27 18.19
C GLU A 250 15.16 4.57 17.93
N ARG A 251 14.71 4.82 16.69
CA ARG A 251 13.86 5.98 16.37
C ARG A 251 12.52 5.93 17.08
N ILE A 252 11.83 4.79 17.06
CA ILE A 252 10.55 4.58 17.76
C ILE A 252 10.74 4.73 19.27
N ARG A 253 11.81 4.14 19.81
CA ARG A 253 12.16 4.22 21.24
C ARG A 253 12.45 5.67 21.67
N ALA A 254 13.28 6.39 20.92
CA ALA A 254 13.59 7.79 21.18
C ALA A 254 12.33 8.66 21.10
N ARG A 255 11.48 8.44 20.09
CA ARG A 255 10.23 9.19 19.94
C ARG A 255 9.27 8.97 21.10
N ARG A 256 9.12 7.72 21.55
CA ARG A 256 8.29 7.35 22.72
C ARG A 256 8.75 8.06 24.00
N ALA A 257 10.05 8.22 24.18
CA ALA A 257 10.62 8.88 25.36
C ALA A 257 10.47 10.42 25.33
N GLN A 258 10.15 11.00 24.17
CA GLN A 258 10.03 12.44 23.98
C GLN A 258 8.56 12.86 23.92
N ALA A 259 8.24 13.97 24.58
CA ALA A 259 6.94 14.62 24.37
C ALA A 259 6.81 15.07 22.89
N PRO A 260 5.60 15.02 22.30
CA PRO A 260 5.38 15.62 20.99
C PRO A 260 5.84 17.08 20.96
N PRO A 261 6.42 17.56 19.86
CA PRO A 261 6.73 18.97 19.70
C PRO A 261 5.47 19.81 19.94
N ALA A 262 5.57 20.79 20.83
CA ALA A 262 4.44 21.66 21.16
C ALA A 262 4.11 22.55 19.96
N LEU A 263 2.88 22.42 19.44
CA LEU A 263 2.35 23.33 18.43
C LEU A 263 1.74 24.56 19.11
N PRO A 264 1.84 25.77 18.52
CA PRO A 264 1.13 26.93 19.00
C PRO A 264 -0.38 26.67 19.06
N GLN A 265 -1.00 26.87 20.23
CA GLN A 265 -2.45 26.75 20.39
C GLN A 265 -3.13 28.05 19.98
N PRO A 266 -3.97 28.04 18.94
CA PRO A 266 -4.49 29.29 18.42
C PRO A 266 -5.83 29.63 19.10
N ALA A 267 -6.08 30.90 19.43
CA ALA A 267 -7.14 31.34 20.36
C ALA A 267 -8.61 31.06 19.97
N THR A 268 -8.85 30.53 18.77
CA THR A 268 -10.19 30.20 18.24
C THR A 268 -10.17 28.84 17.56
N ARG A 269 -11.26 28.36 16.96
CA ARG A 269 -11.20 27.16 16.10
C ARG A 269 -11.08 27.57 14.63
N LEU A 270 -10.59 26.66 13.78
CA LEU A 270 -10.76 26.81 12.34
C LEU A 270 -12.26 26.69 12.03
N VAL A 271 -12.79 27.59 11.19
CA VAL A 271 -14.22 27.60 10.82
C VAL A 271 -14.33 27.72 9.31
N GLY A 272 -15.14 26.84 8.70
CA GLY A 272 -15.52 26.92 7.28
C GLY A 272 -14.41 26.52 6.30
N ARG A 273 -13.38 25.81 6.78
CA ARG A 273 -12.23 25.33 5.98
C ARG A 273 -11.90 23.87 6.23
N GLU A 274 -12.84 23.12 6.78
CA GLU A 274 -12.67 21.72 7.16
C GLU A 274 -12.39 20.85 5.94
N THR A 275 -13.11 21.10 4.83
CA THR A 275 -12.93 20.40 3.54
C THR A 275 -11.59 20.73 2.90
N GLU A 276 -11.19 22.01 2.89
CA GLU A 276 -9.87 22.44 2.39
C GLU A 276 -8.74 21.80 3.21
N ALA A 277 -8.87 21.81 4.53
CA ALA A 277 -7.92 21.17 5.43
C ALA A 277 -7.84 19.65 5.20
N ALA A 278 -8.97 18.97 4.98
CA ALA A 278 -8.97 17.54 4.67
C ALA A 278 -8.23 17.25 3.36
N ALA A 279 -8.48 18.03 2.30
CA ALA A 279 -7.78 17.87 1.02
C ALA A 279 -6.26 18.12 1.15
N LEU A 280 -5.85 19.11 1.94
CA LEU A 280 -4.44 19.41 2.18
C LEU A 280 -3.73 18.36 3.05
N VAL A 281 -4.42 17.75 4.03
CA VAL A 281 -3.90 16.58 4.77
C VAL A 281 -3.62 15.44 3.79
N GLN A 282 -4.59 15.11 2.93
CA GLN A 282 -4.44 14.05 1.93
C GLN A 282 -3.27 14.33 0.98
N LEU A 283 -3.11 15.58 0.55
CA LEU A 283 -1.98 15.99 -0.28
C LEU A 283 -0.65 15.80 0.45
N LEU A 284 -0.54 16.27 1.69
CA LEU A 284 0.68 16.18 2.51
C LEU A 284 1.03 14.74 2.93
N LEU A 285 0.10 13.79 2.86
CA LEU A 285 0.37 12.38 3.15
C LEU A 285 0.95 11.62 1.94
N ARG A 286 0.71 12.07 0.70
CA ARG A 286 1.29 11.48 -0.52
C ARG A 286 2.81 11.58 -0.53
N GLU A 287 3.52 10.49 -0.79
CA GLU A 287 4.99 10.45 -0.70
C GLU A 287 5.70 11.45 -1.63
N GLU A 288 5.18 11.62 -2.85
CA GLU A 288 5.78 12.52 -3.86
C GLU A 288 5.62 14.01 -3.53
N GLU A 289 4.62 14.36 -2.72
CA GLU A 289 4.28 15.74 -2.39
C GLU A 289 5.07 16.20 -1.15
N ARG A 290 6.22 16.82 -1.40
CA ARG A 290 7.17 17.19 -0.34
C ARG A 290 7.22 18.68 0.02
N LEU A 291 6.57 19.52 -0.79
CA LEU A 291 6.46 20.96 -0.56
C LEU A 291 5.06 21.45 -0.92
N VAL A 292 4.35 21.98 0.07
CA VAL A 292 3.04 22.62 -0.11
C VAL A 292 3.14 24.06 0.35
N THR A 293 2.76 25.02 -0.49
CA THR A 293 2.72 26.45 -0.12
C THR A 293 1.28 26.93 -0.04
N LEU A 294 0.86 27.38 1.15
CA LEU A 294 -0.39 28.10 1.35
C LEU A 294 -0.18 29.56 0.95
N LEU A 295 -0.84 29.98 -0.13
CA LEU A 295 -0.73 31.31 -0.71
C LEU A 295 -1.96 32.15 -0.43
N GLY A 296 -1.74 33.41 -0.09
CA GLY A 296 -2.84 34.36 0.05
C GLY A 296 -2.42 35.66 0.73
N LEU A 297 -3.32 36.63 0.71
CA LEU A 297 -3.10 37.94 1.32
C LEU A 297 -2.92 37.85 2.85
N GLY A 298 -2.46 38.94 3.47
CA GLY A 298 -2.42 39.06 4.93
C GLY A 298 -3.83 38.88 5.53
N GLY A 299 -3.91 38.28 6.71
CA GLY A 299 -5.18 38.12 7.44
C GLY A 299 -6.14 37.03 6.92
N VAL A 300 -5.86 36.37 5.77
CA VAL A 300 -6.74 35.32 5.21
C VAL A 300 -6.74 34.00 5.99
N GLY A 301 -6.02 33.91 7.12
CA GLY A 301 -6.00 32.74 7.99
C GLY A 301 -5.04 31.61 7.57
N LYS A 302 -3.96 31.89 6.84
CA LYS A 302 -2.97 30.86 6.42
C LYS A 302 -2.32 30.16 7.61
N THR A 303 -1.83 30.92 8.59
CA THR A 303 -1.25 30.40 9.83
C THR A 303 -2.25 29.53 10.59
N ARG A 304 -3.52 29.94 10.62
CA ARG A 304 -4.60 29.18 11.26
C ARG A 304 -4.81 27.83 10.58
N LEU A 305 -4.87 27.82 9.25
CA LEU A 305 -5.00 26.60 8.47
C LEU A 305 -3.76 25.71 8.63
N ALA A 306 -2.56 26.29 8.60
CA ALA A 306 -1.30 25.55 8.77
C ALA A 306 -1.20 24.85 10.13
N LEU A 307 -1.59 25.53 11.21
CA LEU A 307 -1.65 24.93 12.54
C LEU A 307 -2.71 23.81 12.64
N ALA A 308 -3.89 24.01 12.05
CA ALA A 308 -4.92 22.96 12.00
C ALA A 308 -4.45 21.72 11.21
N LEU A 309 -3.68 21.90 10.14
CA LEU A 309 -3.04 20.81 9.41
C LEU A 309 -1.97 20.12 10.25
N ALA A 310 -1.13 20.91 10.92
CA ALA A 310 -0.06 20.40 11.77
C ALA A 310 -0.59 19.51 12.90
N GLU A 311 -1.68 19.93 13.56
CA GLU A 311 -2.38 19.16 14.59
C GLU A 311 -2.89 17.82 14.04
N ARG A 312 -3.58 17.83 12.89
CA ARG A 312 -4.10 16.61 12.24
C ARG A 312 -3.01 15.65 11.78
N LEU A 313 -1.80 16.14 11.52
CA LEU A 313 -0.68 15.37 10.99
C LEU A 313 0.33 14.92 12.05
N GLN A 314 0.12 15.22 13.34
CA GLN A 314 1.08 14.89 14.41
C GLN A 314 1.47 13.40 14.47
N GLY A 315 0.53 12.49 14.18
CA GLY A 315 0.78 11.04 14.16
C GLY A 315 1.38 10.51 12.85
N ALA A 316 1.33 11.29 11.77
CA ALA A 316 1.75 10.81 10.45
C ALA A 316 3.27 10.78 10.24
N PHE A 317 3.98 11.64 10.97
CA PHE A 317 5.43 11.80 10.88
C PHE A 317 6.07 11.24 12.15
N LEU A 318 6.90 10.20 12.02
CA LEU A 318 7.45 9.48 13.18
C LEU A 318 8.18 10.44 14.13
N GLU A 319 9.05 11.30 13.61
CA GLU A 319 9.78 12.28 14.41
C GLU A 319 8.95 13.52 14.75
N GLY A 320 7.85 13.74 14.05
CA GLY A 320 6.81 14.70 14.40
C GLY A 320 6.69 15.89 13.45
N VAL A 321 5.86 16.83 13.87
CA VAL A 321 5.54 18.06 13.15
C VAL A 321 6.10 19.25 13.93
N PHE A 322 6.87 20.10 13.28
CA PHE A 322 7.55 21.23 13.91
C PHE A 322 7.09 22.54 13.30
N PHE A 323 6.71 23.49 14.15
CA PHE A 323 6.32 24.83 13.74
C PHE A 323 7.51 25.78 13.82
N VAL A 324 7.82 26.46 12.72
CA VAL A 324 8.95 27.38 12.57
C VAL A 324 8.40 28.76 12.20
N PRO A 325 8.25 29.68 13.18
CA PRO A 325 7.84 31.05 12.87
C PRO A 325 9.00 31.79 12.18
N CYS A 326 8.75 32.29 10.97
CA CYS A 326 9.72 33.04 10.16
C CYS A 326 9.49 34.56 10.19
N LEU A 327 8.52 35.05 10.96
CA LEU A 327 8.25 36.48 11.11
C LEU A 327 9.51 37.21 11.62
N GLY A 328 9.95 38.24 10.89
CA GLY A 328 11.10 39.07 11.24
C GLY A 328 12.45 38.45 10.92
N ILE A 329 12.48 37.31 10.21
CA ILE A 329 13.72 36.67 9.73
C ILE A 329 13.96 37.09 8.28
N THR A 330 15.12 37.69 8.01
CA THR A 330 15.48 38.22 6.69
C THR A 330 16.78 37.64 6.12
N SER A 331 17.56 36.90 6.90
CA SER A 331 18.82 36.28 6.44
C SER A 331 18.77 34.75 6.48
N ARG A 332 19.59 34.12 5.63
CA ARG A 332 19.74 32.66 5.55
C ARG A 332 20.24 32.08 6.87
N GLU A 333 21.21 32.71 7.51
CA GLU A 333 21.86 32.23 8.74
C GLU A 333 20.87 32.25 9.92
N ALA A 334 20.07 33.32 10.01
CA ALA A 334 19.04 33.44 11.03
C ALA A 334 17.93 32.39 10.85
N PHE A 335 17.54 32.10 9.60
CA PHE A 335 16.59 31.02 9.30
C PHE A 335 17.13 29.64 9.68
N LEU A 336 18.36 29.31 9.28
CA LEU A 336 18.98 28.03 9.60
C LEU A 336 19.13 27.82 11.12
N THR A 337 19.50 28.87 11.84
CA THR A 337 19.57 28.85 13.31
C THR A 337 18.19 28.61 13.94
N ARG A 338 17.16 29.30 13.45
CA ARG A 338 15.77 29.11 13.91
C ARG A 338 15.27 27.70 13.66
N LEU A 339 15.59 27.14 12.49
CA LEU A 339 15.22 25.78 12.12
C LEU A 339 15.91 24.74 13.02
N ALA A 340 17.22 24.89 13.26
CA ALA A 340 17.95 24.01 14.17
C ALA A 340 17.38 24.06 15.60
N ALA A 341 17.04 25.25 16.10
CA ALA A 341 16.40 25.42 17.39
C ALA A 341 15.03 24.71 17.47
N ALA A 342 14.20 24.83 16.42
CA ALA A 342 12.91 24.14 16.35
C ALA A 342 13.06 22.61 16.38
N LEU A 343 14.11 22.08 15.76
CA LEU A 343 14.45 20.64 15.73
C LEU A 343 15.17 20.16 16.99
N GLY A 344 15.49 21.05 17.94
CA GLY A 344 16.32 20.71 19.12
C GLY A 344 17.75 20.34 18.77
N LEU A 345 18.26 20.77 17.60
CA LEU A 345 19.61 20.48 17.14
C LEU A 345 20.60 21.53 17.67
N SER A 346 21.63 21.06 18.38
CA SER A 346 22.76 21.91 18.78
C SER A 346 23.70 22.16 17.61
N LEU A 347 24.01 23.43 17.35
CA LEU A 347 24.92 23.88 16.28
C LEU A 347 26.35 24.14 16.76
N GLN A 348 26.66 23.90 18.04
CA GLN A 348 27.98 24.17 18.59
C GLN A 348 29.08 23.40 17.84
N GLY A 349 30.10 24.12 17.37
CA GLY A 349 31.24 23.55 16.64
C GLY A 349 30.93 23.10 15.21
N LYS A 350 29.73 23.39 14.66
CA LYS A 350 29.37 23.04 13.28
C LYS A 350 29.77 24.16 12.32
N ALA A 351 30.75 23.91 11.45
CA ALA A 351 31.18 24.85 10.42
C ALA A 351 30.14 25.01 9.30
N ASP A 352 29.43 23.94 8.94
CA ASP A 352 28.34 23.95 7.98
C ASP A 352 27.02 23.55 8.65
N VAL A 353 26.17 24.54 8.91
CA VAL A 353 24.85 24.36 9.51
C VAL A 353 23.89 23.63 8.56
N THR A 354 24.01 23.83 7.25
CA THR A 354 23.14 23.19 6.26
C THR A 354 23.41 21.69 6.23
N ALA A 355 24.69 21.29 6.14
CA ALA A 355 25.09 19.88 6.19
C ALA A 355 24.69 19.22 7.52
N ALA A 356 24.80 19.93 8.65
CA ALA A 356 24.37 19.42 9.94
C ALA A 356 22.85 19.15 10.01
N LEU A 357 22.03 20.04 9.42
CA LEU A 357 20.58 19.85 9.33
C LEU A 357 20.21 18.69 8.39
N ILE A 358 20.87 18.58 7.24
CA ILE A 358 20.66 17.46 6.30
C ILE A 358 20.98 16.14 7.00
N ALA A 359 22.16 16.02 7.61
CA ALA A 359 22.55 14.81 8.34
C ALA A 359 21.57 14.47 9.47
N HIS A 360 21.01 15.48 10.14
CA HIS A 360 20.01 15.28 11.18
C HIS A 360 18.66 14.79 10.63
N LEU A 361 18.25 15.26 9.45
CA LEU A 361 16.94 15.00 8.84
C LEU A 361 16.96 13.82 7.85
N GLN A 362 18.14 13.35 7.41
CA GLN A 362 18.31 12.38 6.33
C GLN A 362 17.46 11.11 6.51
N THR A 363 17.42 10.57 7.73
CA THR A 363 16.71 9.34 8.07
C THR A 363 15.35 9.58 8.75
N LYS A 364 14.97 10.85 8.96
CA LYS A 364 13.77 11.23 9.73
C LYS A 364 12.58 11.53 8.84
N GLN A 365 11.39 11.20 9.32
CA GLN A 365 10.10 11.58 8.80
C GLN A 365 9.57 12.78 9.60
N VAL A 366 9.66 13.97 8.99
CA VAL A 366 9.37 15.25 9.65
C VAL A 366 8.53 16.12 8.73
N LEU A 367 7.52 16.78 9.31
CA LEU A 367 6.85 17.92 8.68
C LEU A 367 7.32 19.22 9.31
N LEU A 368 7.89 20.11 8.50
CA LEU A 368 8.20 21.47 8.93
C LEU A 368 7.11 22.43 8.44
N VAL A 369 6.50 23.15 9.37
CA VAL A 369 5.55 24.22 9.08
C VAL A 369 6.28 25.55 9.16
N LEU A 370 6.61 26.12 8.00
CA LEU A 370 7.32 27.39 7.87
C LEU A 370 6.30 28.52 7.75
N ASP A 371 6.04 29.24 8.84
CA ASP A 371 5.01 30.28 8.87
C ASP A 371 5.58 31.67 8.62
N ASN A 372 4.90 32.47 7.80
CA ASN A 372 5.28 33.84 7.40
C ASN A 372 6.61 33.88 6.62
N PHE A 373 6.77 33.03 5.61
CA PHE A 373 8.01 32.87 4.83
C PHE A 373 8.25 33.97 3.78
N GLU A 374 7.40 35.00 3.75
CA GLU A 374 7.38 36.07 2.73
C GLU A 374 8.74 36.80 2.60
N GLN A 375 9.35 37.14 3.75
CA GLN A 375 10.62 37.87 3.80
C GLN A 375 11.83 36.99 3.44
N LEU A 376 11.65 35.66 3.45
CA LEU A 376 12.67 34.68 3.11
C LEU A 376 12.55 34.17 1.67
N ALA A 377 11.57 34.63 0.90
CA ALA A 377 11.41 34.25 -0.50
C ALA A 377 12.71 34.44 -1.34
N PRO A 378 13.51 35.52 -1.18
CA PRO A 378 14.78 35.68 -1.90
C PRO A 378 15.84 34.63 -1.56
N VAL A 379 15.75 34.00 -0.38
CA VAL A 379 16.69 32.98 0.11
C VAL A 379 16.06 31.59 0.20
N ALA A 380 14.89 31.39 -0.41
CA ALA A 380 14.15 30.12 -0.35
C ALA A 380 14.96 28.94 -0.91
N THR A 381 15.96 29.18 -1.75
CA THR A 381 16.87 28.16 -2.32
C THR A 381 17.61 27.34 -1.26
N VAL A 382 17.67 27.82 -0.01
CA VAL A 382 18.16 27.04 1.13
C VAL A 382 17.33 25.77 1.41
N LEU A 383 16.07 25.74 0.98
CA LEU A 383 15.18 24.58 1.13
C LEU A 383 15.46 23.48 0.11
N THR A 384 16.05 23.82 -1.04
CA THR A 384 16.34 22.86 -2.12
C THR A 384 17.25 21.72 -1.69
N PRO A 385 18.44 21.95 -1.09
CA PRO A 385 19.30 20.85 -0.65
C PRO A 385 18.67 20.04 0.50
N LEU A 386 17.92 20.70 1.40
CA LEU A 386 17.18 20.00 2.45
C LEU A 386 16.17 19.02 1.86
N LEU A 387 15.43 19.40 0.81
CA LEU A 387 14.52 18.49 0.12
C LEU A 387 15.27 17.44 -0.70
N ALA A 388 16.31 17.81 -1.45
CA ALA A 388 17.03 16.89 -2.33
C ALA A 388 17.76 15.76 -1.58
N GLU A 389 18.35 16.06 -0.41
CA GLU A 389 19.22 15.13 0.33
C GLU A 389 18.53 14.43 1.50
N THR A 390 17.23 14.65 1.69
CA THR A 390 16.42 13.93 2.68
C THR A 390 15.26 13.24 1.98
N HIS A 391 14.77 12.13 2.50
CA HIS A 391 13.64 11.40 1.90
C HIS A 391 12.34 11.57 2.69
N GLY A 392 12.42 11.72 4.01
CA GLY A 392 11.24 11.83 4.89
C GLY A 392 10.82 13.26 5.25
N LEU A 393 11.54 14.28 4.76
CA LEU A 393 11.20 15.68 5.03
C LEU A 393 10.09 16.17 4.10
N LYS A 394 9.04 16.76 4.70
CA LYS A 394 8.01 17.54 4.02
C LYS A 394 7.92 18.96 4.58
N LEU A 395 7.57 19.90 3.72
CA LEU A 395 7.45 21.32 4.05
C LEU A 395 6.03 21.82 3.78
N LEU A 396 5.43 22.48 4.77
CA LEU A 396 4.22 23.27 4.65
C LEU A 396 4.57 24.73 4.88
N VAL A 397 4.48 25.56 3.85
CA VAL A 397 4.92 26.96 3.90
C VAL A 397 3.74 27.90 3.82
N THR A 398 3.67 28.94 4.67
CA THR A 398 2.71 30.04 4.50
C THR A 398 3.42 31.27 3.93
N SER A 399 2.89 31.80 2.82
CA SER A 399 3.48 32.95 2.11
C SER A 399 2.43 33.80 1.39
N ARG A 400 2.79 35.03 1.03
CA ARG A 400 2.06 35.91 0.11
C ARG A 400 2.46 35.68 -1.35
N GLU A 401 3.66 35.15 -1.57
CA GLU A 401 4.26 34.96 -2.88
C GLU A 401 4.64 33.50 -3.11
N ARG A 402 4.64 33.06 -4.37
CA ARG A 402 5.06 31.70 -4.75
C ARG A 402 6.55 31.52 -4.50
N LEU A 403 6.92 30.38 -3.91
CA LEU A 403 8.32 29.97 -3.83
C LEU A 403 8.73 29.46 -5.21
N HIS A 404 9.68 30.13 -5.84
CA HIS A 404 10.21 29.72 -7.15
C HIS A 404 11.32 28.66 -6.99
N LEU A 405 10.99 27.55 -6.32
CA LEU A 405 11.88 26.40 -6.17
C LEU A 405 11.69 25.49 -7.39
N ARG A 406 12.77 25.23 -8.13
CA ARG A 406 12.80 24.33 -9.29
C ARG A 406 13.23 22.94 -8.87
#